data_AF-A0A535DTJ6-F1
#
_entry.id   AF-A0A535DTJ6-F1
#
_cell.length_a   1.000
_cell.length_b   1.000
_cell.length_c   1.000
_cell.angle_alpha   90.00
_cell.angle_beta   90.00
_cell.angle_gamma   90.00
#
_symmetry.space_group_name_H-M   'P 1'
#
loop_
_entity.id
_entity.type
_entity.pdbx_description
1 polymer ?
#
loop_
_entity_poly.entity_id
_entity_poly.type
_entity_poly.pdbx_seq_one_letter_code
_entity_poly.pdbx_strand_id
1 'polypeptide(L)' 'MTTTIDIRVADLRLTARLEAAAAPRTCAAVLGLLPLRASLLQARWSGESAWVP' A
#
# COMPACT_ATOMS: atom_id res chain seq x y z
N MET A 1 1.62 6.70 18.16
CA MET A 1 1.77 7.58 16.99
C MET A 1 1.29 6.83 15.76
N THR A 2 0.47 7.45 14.93
CA THR A 2 -0.13 6.81 13.75
C THR A 2 0.78 7.03 12.54
N THR A 3 1.37 5.98 12.00
CA THR A 3 2.19 6.07 10.78
C THR A 3 1.30 6.05 9.55
N THR A 4 1.47 7.01 8.65
CA THR A 4 0.77 7.08 7.37
C THR A 4 1.75 7.03 6.21
N ILE A 5 1.26 6.57 5.05
CA ILE A 5 2.01 6.54 3.79
C ILE A 5 1.18 7.16 2.68
N ASP A 6 1.86 7.75 1.69
CA ASP A 6 1.29 8.33 0.48
C ASP A 6 1.29 7.31 -0.66
N ILE A 7 0.15 7.17 -1.33
CA ILE A 7 -0.03 6.29 -2.48
C ILE A 7 -0.44 7.16 -3.68
N ARG A 8 0.33 7.09 -4.75
CA ARG A 8 0.06 7.82 -5.99
C ARG A 8 -0.21 6.86 -7.13
N VAL A 9 -1.36 7.02 -7.78
CA VAL A 9 -1.79 6.21 -8.94
C VAL A 9 -2.38 7.15 -9.98
N ALA A 10 -1.66 7.39 -11.07
CA ALA A 10 -1.99 8.43 -12.04
C ALA A 10 -2.27 9.78 -11.31
N ASP A 11 -3.47 10.34 -11.46
CA ASP A 11 -3.86 11.60 -10.82
C ASP A 11 -4.41 11.44 -9.39
N LEU A 12 -4.57 10.19 -8.92
CA LEU A 12 -5.07 9.89 -7.59
C LEU A 12 -3.96 10.01 -6.55
N ARG A 13 -4.27 10.68 -5.43
CA ARG A 13 -3.44 10.74 -4.23
C ARG A 13 -4.24 10.24 -3.05
N LEU A 14 -3.76 9.16 -2.45
CA LEU A 14 -4.43 8.47 -1.35
C LEU A 14 -3.48 8.40 -0.16
N THR A 15 -4.03 8.55 1.04
CA THR A 15 -3.28 8.39 2.28
C THR A 15 -3.72 7.12 2.97
N ALA A 16 -2.79 6.20 3.23
CA ALA A 16 -3.06 5.00 3.98
C ALA A 16 -2.50 5.11 5.41
N ARG A 17 -3.22 4.57 6.38
CA ARG A 17 -2.78 4.40 7.77
C ARG A 17 -2.22 2.99 7.95
N LEU A 18 -1.04 2.87 8.54
CA LEU A 18 -0.46 1.58 8.88
C LEU A 18 -0.98 1.08 10.23
N GLU A 19 -1.43 -0.17 10.27
CA GLU A 19 -1.90 -0.85 11.47
C GLU A 19 -0.74 -1.49 12.27
N ALA A 20 0.25 -0.68 12.65
CA ALA A 20 1.49 -1.17 13.27
C ALA A 20 1.27 -1.91 14.60
N ALA A 21 0.18 -1.62 15.32
CA ALA A 21 -0.18 -2.34 16.54
C ALA A 21 -0.69 -3.77 16.26
N ALA A 22 -1.47 -3.94 15.19
CA ALA A 22 -2.06 -5.23 14.83
C ALA A 22 -1.13 -6.09 13.95
N ALA A 23 -0.30 -5.46 13.10
CA ALA A 23 0.56 -6.15 12.14
C ALA A 23 1.95 -5.52 12.03
N PRO A 24 2.77 -5.53 13.11
CA PRO A 24 4.04 -4.82 13.16
C PRO A 24 5.05 -5.30 12.11
N ARG A 25 5.18 -6.63 11.91
CA ARG A 25 6.13 -7.21 10.96
C ARG A 25 5.78 -6.88 9.52
N THR A 26 4.49 -6.93 9.17
CA THR A 26 4.01 -6.60 7.83
C THR A 26 4.20 -5.12 7.54
N CYS A 27 3.88 -4.23 8.50
CA CYS A 27 4.10 -2.80 8.33
C CYS A 27 5.59 -2.49 8.13
N ALA A 28 6.49 -3.12 8.91
CA ALA A 28 7.93 -2.94 8.75
C ALA A 28 8.43 -3.40 7.36
N ALA A 29 7.92 -4.53 6.86
CA ALA A 29 8.26 -5.02 5.52
C ALA A 29 7.79 -4.05 4.43
N VAL A 30 6.54 -3.56 4.51
CA VAL A 30 6.00 -2.56 3.56
C VAL A 30 6.82 -1.27 3.60
N LEU A 31 7.15 -0.75 4.78
CA LEU A 31 7.97 0.46 4.92
C LEU A 31 9.37 0.27 4.33
N GLY A 32 9.96 -0.93 4.46
CA GLY A 32 11.25 -1.27 3.86
C GLY A 32 11.27 -1.31 2.33
N LEU A 33 10.10 -1.41 1.68
CA LEU A 33 9.97 -1.36 0.22
C LEU A 33 9.84 0.06 -0.32
N LEU A 34 9.64 1.07 0.54
CA LEU A 34 9.40 2.44 0.08
C LEU A 34 10.70 3.16 -0.34
N PRO A 35 10.66 3.96 -1.42
CA PRO A 35 9.52 4.20 -2.30
C PRO A 35 9.30 3.04 -3.31
N LEU A 36 8.11 2.43 -3.27
CA LEU A 36 7.74 1.39 -4.22
C LEU A 36 7.21 2.04 -5.52
N ARG A 37 7.83 1.72 -6.66
CA ARG A 37 7.40 2.15 -7.99
C ARG A 37 7.13 0.92 -8.85
N ALA A 38 5.86 0.66 -9.13
CA ALA A 38 5.43 -0.51 -9.87
C ALA A 38 4.17 -0.20 -10.70
N SER A 39 3.89 -1.06 -11.67
CA SER A 39 2.62 -1.03 -12.41
C SER A 39 1.51 -1.63 -11.54
N LEU A 40 0.40 -0.94 -11.42
CA LEU A 40 -0.78 -1.42 -10.71
C LEU A 40 -1.67 -2.22 -11.68
N LEU A 41 -2.03 -3.46 -11.31
CA LEU A 41 -2.91 -4.32 -12.09
C LEU A 41 -4.24 -4.52 -11.38
N GLN A 42 -5.35 -4.33 -12.10
CA GLN A 42 -6.68 -4.65 -11.58
C GLN A 42 -6.83 -6.17 -11.39
N ALA A 43 -7.31 -6.59 -10.23
CA ALA A 43 -7.58 -7.99 -9.95
C ALA A 43 -8.79 -8.49 -10.75
N ARG A 44 -8.75 -9.77 -11.17
CA ARG A 44 -9.83 -10.38 -11.97
C ARG A 44 -10.82 -11.20 -11.16
N TRP A 45 -10.41 -11.69 -9.98
CA TRP A 45 -11.20 -12.60 -9.16
C TRP A 45 -11.51 -12.06 -7.77
N SER A 46 -10.86 -10.97 -7.35
CA SER A 46 -10.95 -10.40 -6.01
C SER A 46 -11.84 -9.15 -5.96
N GLY A 47 -12.72 -8.95 -6.95
CA GLY A 47 -13.64 -7.81 -7.01
C GLY A 47 -12.94 -6.46 -7.15
N GLU A 48 -13.32 -5.50 -6.31
CA GLU A 48 -12.75 -4.14 -6.26
C GLU A 48 -11.36 -4.14 -5.60
N SER A 49 -10.36 -4.66 -6.31
CA SER A 49 -8.98 -4.69 -5.83
C SER A 49 -7.97 -4.61 -6.95
N ALA A 50 -6.78 -4.11 -6.63
CA ALA A 50 -5.65 -4.06 -7.53
C ALA A 50 -4.37 -4.45 -6.77
N TRP A 51 -3.35 -4.91 -7.50
CA TRP A 51 -2.11 -5.39 -6.92
C TRP A 51 -0.88 -4.94 -7.71
N VAL A 52 0.28 -4.96 -7.05
CA VAL A 52 1.59 -4.65 -7.61
C VAL A 52 2.46 -5.92 -7.53
N PRO A 53 3.13 -6.31 -8.63
CA PRO A 53 4.01 -7.48 -8.66
C PRO A 53 5.36 -7.26 -7.98
#